data_AF-A0A3M1JY35-F1
#
_entry.id   AF-A0A3M1JY35-F1
#
_cell.length_a   1.000
_cell.length_b   1.000
_cell.length_c   1.000
_cell.angle_alpha   90.00
_cell.angle_beta   90.00
_cell.angle_gamma   90.00
#
_symmetry.space_group_name_H-M   'P 1'
#
loop_
_entity.id
_entity.type
_entity.pdbx_description
1 polymer ?
#
loop_
_entity_poly.entity_id
_entity_poly.type
_entity_poly.pdbx_seq_one_letter_code
_entity_poly.pdbx_strand_id
1 'polypeptide(L)'
;MKPIVYSLLCLGVAWTPLSAAFEWVPCSPAARGLGLIPGPVSGFPSDGFLAPSSLHPSHRLLVEGSTAAPYQVRELQARHWSLAGSFRRVDWAVGMHRFGRNDYTETGLHIAARYPLRTQVHTGLSLHLYQLHITGYGTSFLPALTWGLTSRLSPALRFRVTLENILQRPAATWRVPEHLTACLLVQTPYAVDLALAWDQDPDYPGTLKTGLAARPLPFLYVTTGFTSRPDRVTGGLVFSYHSIRLAYGIDYLPSVNRLTTSVGVVVGWQRR
;
A
#
# COMPACT_ATOMS: atom_id res chain seq x y z
N MET A 1 -16.93 39.88 19.83
CA MET A 1 -15.57 39.58 19.31
C MET A 1 -15.09 38.25 19.89
N LYS A 2 -14.20 37.54 19.19
CA LYS A 2 -13.40 36.41 19.74
C LYS A 2 -12.43 36.94 20.83
N PRO A 3 -11.86 36.12 21.74
CA PRO A 3 -11.49 34.71 21.54
C PRO A 3 -11.78 33.69 22.65
N ILE A 4 -11.87 32.43 22.24
CA ILE A 4 -11.56 31.25 23.07
C ILE A 4 -10.37 30.59 22.37
N VAL A 5 -9.25 30.45 23.08
CA VAL A 5 -7.95 30.01 22.54
C VAL A 5 -7.49 28.74 23.26
N TYR A 6 -7.48 27.65 22.48
CA TYR A 6 -6.63 26.46 22.58
C TYR A 6 -6.18 25.96 23.97
N SER A 7 -6.95 25.02 24.51
CA SER A 7 -6.45 23.98 25.42
C SER A 7 -6.19 22.70 24.62
N LEU A 8 -5.05 22.62 23.92
CA LEU A 8 -4.59 21.38 23.28
C LEU A 8 -3.71 20.59 24.26
N LEU A 9 -4.07 19.33 24.51
CA LEU A 9 -3.33 18.44 25.39
C LEU A 9 -1.89 18.23 24.89
N CYS A 10 -0.91 18.61 25.70
CA CYS A 10 0.47 18.16 25.55
C CYS A 10 0.59 16.69 25.98
N LEU A 11 0.33 15.76 25.05
CA LEU A 11 0.72 14.36 25.22
C LEU A 11 2.22 14.22 24.99
N GLY A 12 2.99 14.47 26.06
CA GLY A 12 4.44 14.32 26.09
C GLY A 12 4.88 12.85 26.02
N VAL A 13 4.86 12.27 24.82
CA VAL A 13 5.61 11.04 24.56
C VAL A 13 7.10 11.40 24.56
N ALA A 14 7.92 10.66 25.31
CA ALA A 14 9.37 10.86 25.30
C ALA A 14 9.95 10.32 23.98
N TRP A 15 10.43 11.22 23.11
CA TRP A 15 11.07 10.86 21.85
C TRP A 15 12.52 10.42 22.11
N THR A 16 12.75 9.14 22.40
CA THR A 16 14.07 8.55 22.23
C THR A 16 14.26 8.17 20.76
N PRO A 17 15.29 8.70 20.05
CA PRO A 17 15.50 8.41 18.63
C PRO A 17 16.16 7.03 18.43
N LEU A 18 15.47 5.96 18.84
CA LEU A 18 15.76 4.62 18.33
C LEU A 18 15.45 4.62 16.83
N SER A 19 16.43 4.31 15.99
CA SER A 19 16.22 4.25 14.55
C SER A 19 15.64 2.89 14.18
N ALA A 20 14.49 2.90 13.50
CA ALA A 20 13.76 1.69 13.13
C ALA A 20 13.67 1.55 11.61
N ALA A 21 14.19 0.44 11.09
CA ALA A 21 13.80 -0.05 9.77
C ALA A 21 12.48 -0.80 9.93
N PHE A 22 11.46 -0.38 9.19
CA PHE A 22 10.17 -1.05 9.14
C PHE A 22 10.16 -2.03 7.97
N GLU A 23 9.79 -3.28 8.23
CA GLU A 23 9.81 -4.38 7.27
C GLU A 23 8.48 -4.52 6.53
N TRP A 24 7.36 -4.14 7.17
CA TRP A 24 6.03 -4.34 6.60
C TRP A 24 5.30 -3.04 6.22
N VAL A 25 5.17 -2.81 4.92
CA VAL A 25 4.24 -1.81 4.38
C VAL A 25 2.95 -2.51 3.90
N PRO A 26 1.75 -2.07 4.32
CA PRO A 26 0.51 -2.76 3.96
C PRO A 26 0.22 -2.71 2.46
N CYS A 27 0.27 -3.87 1.81
CA CYS A 27 -0.17 -4.09 0.44
C CYS A 27 -1.38 -5.05 0.39
N SER A 28 -2.30 -4.82 -0.55
CA SER A 28 -3.47 -5.71 -0.69
C SER A 28 -3.05 -7.11 -1.18
N PRO A 29 -3.86 -8.16 -0.90
CA PRO A 29 -3.64 -9.47 -1.49
C PRO A 29 -3.66 -9.45 -3.03
N ALA A 30 -4.45 -8.54 -3.61
CA ALA A 30 -4.52 -8.34 -5.05
C ALA A 30 -3.23 -7.75 -5.63
N ALA A 31 -2.63 -6.75 -4.96
CA ALA A 31 -1.33 -6.19 -5.31
C ALA A 31 -0.20 -7.23 -5.14
N ARG A 32 -0.24 -8.04 -4.07
CA ARG A 32 0.68 -9.16 -3.87
C ARG A 32 0.71 -10.07 -5.08
N GLY A 33 -0.45 -10.54 -5.55
CA GLY A 33 -0.52 -11.42 -6.73
C GLY A 33 -0.09 -10.79 -8.05
N LEU A 34 0.03 -9.46 -8.11
CA LEU A 34 0.39 -8.69 -9.30
C LEU A 34 1.84 -8.15 -9.21
N GLY A 35 2.79 -9.00 -8.80
CA GLY A 35 4.20 -8.65 -8.70
C GLY A 35 4.50 -7.58 -7.64
N LEU A 36 3.70 -7.50 -6.58
CA LEU A 36 3.78 -6.45 -5.56
C LEU A 36 3.65 -5.02 -6.14
N ILE A 37 2.81 -4.85 -7.16
CA ILE A 37 2.48 -3.55 -7.77
C ILE A 37 1.11 -3.07 -7.21
N PRO A 38 1.07 -2.02 -6.37
CA PRO A 38 -0.17 -1.56 -5.73
C PRO A 38 -1.12 -0.87 -6.72
N GLY A 39 -2.43 -1.15 -6.64
CA GLY A 39 -3.48 -0.33 -7.27
C GLY A 39 -3.78 -0.41 -8.79
N PRO A 40 -3.28 -1.31 -9.67
CA PRO A 40 -3.70 -1.31 -11.07
C PRO A 40 -5.07 -1.98 -11.30
N VAL A 41 -5.35 -3.00 -10.47
CA VAL A 41 -6.51 -3.92 -10.56
C VAL A 41 -7.35 -3.85 -9.28
N SER A 42 -6.72 -3.38 -8.22
CA SER A 42 -7.15 -3.54 -6.85
C SER A 42 -7.86 -2.29 -6.35
N GLY A 43 -9.19 -2.38 -6.22
CA GLY A 43 -9.99 -1.38 -5.51
C GLY A 43 -9.93 -1.55 -3.99
N PHE A 44 -8.76 -1.93 -3.45
CA PHE A 44 -8.48 -2.06 -2.02
C PHE A 44 -7.88 -0.75 -1.51
N PRO A 45 -8.47 -0.11 -0.49
CA PRO A 45 -7.92 1.10 0.14
C PRO A 45 -6.45 1.01 0.54
N SER A 46 -5.95 -0.16 0.97
CA SER A 46 -4.55 -0.35 1.39
C SER A 46 -3.52 0.10 0.36
N ASP A 47 -3.80 -0.16 -0.92
CA ASP A 47 -2.89 0.18 -2.03
C ASP A 47 -2.74 1.70 -2.20
N GLY A 48 -3.69 2.49 -1.69
CA GLY A 48 -3.63 3.94 -1.66
C GLY A 48 -2.62 4.51 -0.65
N PHE A 49 -2.10 3.70 0.29
CA PHE A 49 -1.04 4.16 1.19
C PHE A 49 0.34 4.12 0.51
N LEU A 50 0.57 3.12 -0.35
CA LEU A 50 1.75 3.01 -1.21
C LEU A 50 1.63 3.87 -2.48
N ALA A 51 0.47 3.89 -3.14
CA ALA A 51 0.25 4.61 -4.38
C ALA A 51 -0.90 5.64 -4.22
N PRO A 52 -0.71 6.73 -3.46
CA PRO A 52 -1.80 7.65 -3.11
C PRO A 52 -2.45 8.32 -4.33
N SER A 53 -1.73 8.54 -5.43
CA SER A 53 -2.32 9.07 -6.67
C SER A 53 -3.27 8.10 -7.38
N SER A 54 -3.25 6.81 -7.02
CA SER A 54 -4.12 5.75 -7.54
C SER A 54 -5.33 5.45 -6.65
N LEU A 55 -5.41 6.03 -5.44
CA LEU A 55 -6.53 5.84 -4.52
C LEU A 55 -7.85 6.29 -5.17
N HIS A 56 -8.73 5.36 -5.55
CA HIS A 56 -10.03 5.71 -6.12
C HIS A 56 -11.16 4.83 -5.57
N PRO A 57 -11.86 5.28 -4.52
CA PRO A 57 -12.97 4.55 -3.93
C PRO A 57 -14.10 4.34 -4.93
N SER A 58 -14.30 3.10 -5.36
CA SER A 58 -15.42 2.71 -6.25
C SER A 58 -16.82 2.86 -5.61
N HIS A 59 -16.89 3.24 -4.33
CA HIS A 59 -18.09 3.41 -3.53
C HIS A 59 -17.91 4.65 -2.64
N ARG A 60 -19.01 5.23 -2.14
CA ARG A 60 -18.96 6.40 -1.25
C ARG A 60 -18.15 6.12 0.03
N LEU A 61 -18.26 4.89 0.54
CA LEU A 61 -17.47 4.36 1.65
C LEU A 61 -17.05 2.92 1.32
N LEU A 62 -15.79 2.60 1.61
CA LEU A 62 -15.20 1.26 1.55
C LEU A 62 -14.57 0.95 2.91
N VAL A 63 -14.82 -0.24 3.45
CA VAL A 63 -14.11 -0.82 4.58
C VAL A 63 -13.31 -2.01 4.08
N GLU A 64 -12.05 -2.11 4.46
CA GLU A 64 -11.16 -3.25 4.20
C GLU A 64 -10.70 -3.87 5.51
N GLY A 65 -10.64 -5.20 5.54
CA GLY A 65 -9.82 -5.97 6.48
C GLY A 65 -8.99 -7.00 5.72
N SER A 66 -7.70 -7.10 6.00
CA SER A 66 -6.79 -8.05 5.37
C SER A 66 -5.76 -8.61 6.34
N THR A 67 -5.26 -9.82 6.04
CA THR A 67 -4.26 -10.53 6.86
C THR A 67 -3.26 -11.23 5.95
N ALA A 68 -2.01 -11.35 6.40
CA ALA A 68 -0.96 -12.07 5.71
C ALA A 68 -0.16 -12.97 6.67
N ALA A 69 0.35 -14.08 6.12
CA ALA A 69 1.28 -14.99 6.77
C ALA A 69 2.62 -15.01 5.98
N PRO A 70 3.46 -13.97 6.10
CA PRO A 70 4.83 -13.95 5.57
C PRO A 70 5.60 -15.22 5.87
N TYR A 71 6.13 -15.84 4.80
CA TYR A 71 7.02 -17.01 4.85
C TYR A 71 6.47 -18.25 5.61
N GLN A 72 5.15 -18.27 5.88
CA GLN A 72 4.44 -19.19 6.81
C GLN A 72 5.03 -19.24 8.24
N VAL A 73 5.65 -18.14 8.69
CA VAL A 73 6.18 -18.01 10.07
C VAL A 73 5.07 -17.50 10.98
N ARG A 74 4.84 -18.15 12.13
CA ARG A 74 3.69 -17.86 13.01
C ARG A 74 3.84 -16.54 13.77
N GLU A 75 5.07 -16.13 13.95
CA GLU A 75 5.53 -14.93 14.63
C GLU A 75 5.35 -13.71 13.71
N LEU A 76 5.52 -13.90 12.40
CA LEU A 76 5.35 -12.89 11.36
C LEU A 76 3.92 -12.94 10.81
N GLN A 77 2.94 -12.50 11.60
CA GLN A 77 1.58 -12.24 11.11
C GLN A 77 1.40 -10.76 10.82
N ALA A 78 0.88 -10.44 9.63
CA ALA A 78 0.43 -9.08 9.32
C ALA A 78 -1.08 -9.00 9.35
N ARG A 79 -1.63 -7.91 9.88
CA ARG A 79 -3.06 -7.59 9.87
C ARG A 79 -3.24 -6.13 9.52
N HIS A 80 -4.19 -5.82 8.65
CA HIS A 80 -4.45 -4.48 8.16
C HIS A 80 -5.96 -4.20 8.13
N TRP A 81 -6.32 -2.96 8.44
CA TRP A 81 -7.68 -2.45 8.36
C TRP A 81 -7.64 -1.06 7.74
N SER A 82 -8.59 -0.76 6.85
CA SER A 82 -8.71 0.60 6.32
C SER A 82 -10.13 0.99 5.94
N LEU A 83 -10.35 2.30 5.96
CA LEU A 83 -11.57 2.99 5.57
C LEU A 83 -11.22 3.96 4.44
N ALA A 84 -11.98 4.00 3.37
CA ALA A 84 -11.81 5.01 2.32
C ALA A 84 -13.14 5.53 1.79
N GLY A 85 -13.10 6.72 1.21
CA GLY A 85 -14.27 7.34 0.59
C GLY A 85 -13.90 8.58 -0.20
N SER A 86 -14.90 9.19 -0.81
CA SER A 86 -14.74 10.39 -1.63
C SER A 86 -15.54 11.55 -1.04
N PHE A 87 -14.91 12.71 -0.89
CA PHE A 87 -15.58 13.95 -0.50
C PHE A 87 -15.20 15.09 -1.44
N ARG A 88 -16.21 15.63 -2.14
CA ARG A 88 -16.04 16.64 -3.21
C ARG A 88 -15.08 16.13 -4.30
N ARG A 89 -13.87 16.70 -4.38
CA ARG A 89 -12.81 16.33 -5.35
C ARG A 89 -11.65 15.57 -4.69
N VAL A 90 -11.77 15.20 -3.42
CA VAL A 90 -10.72 14.49 -2.66
C VAL A 90 -11.18 13.06 -2.40
N ASP A 91 -10.43 12.09 -2.91
CA ASP A 91 -10.51 10.71 -2.43
C ASP A 91 -9.58 10.59 -1.22
N TRP A 92 -10.03 9.93 -0.16
CA TRP A 92 -9.29 9.80 1.10
C TRP A 92 -9.32 8.35 1.59
N ALA A 93 -8.28 7.97 2.34
CA ALA A 93 -8.22 6.70 3.07
C ALA A 93 -7.56 6.91 4.43
N VAL A 94 -8.00 6.15 5.43
CA VAL A 94 -7.37 6.02 6.74
C VAL A 94 -7.19 4.54 7.01
N GLY A 95 -6.05 4.14 7.53
CA GLY A 95 -5.76 2.73 7.80
C GLY A 95 -4.88 2.52 9.02
N MET A 96 -4.87 1.29 9.51
CA MET A 96 -3.95 0.84 10.53
C MET A 96 -3.48 -0.57 10.20
N HIS A 97 -2.22 -0.88 10.51
CA HIS A 97 -1.71 -2.24 10.45
C HIS A 97 -0.98 -2.63 11.73
N ARG A 98 -0.82 -3.93 11.91
CA ARG A 98 0.09 -4.56 12.88
C ARG A 98 0.84 -5.69 12.19
N PHE A 99 2.14 -5.78 12.41
CA PHE A 99 2.98 -6.89 11.99
C PHE A 99 3.80 -7.41 13.18
N GLY A 100 4.14 -8.70 13.15
CA GLY A 100 4.88 -9.35 14.23
C GLY A 100 4.01 -9.75 15.43
N ARG A 101 4.68 -10.32 16.44
CA ARG A 101 4.08 -10.81 17.69
C ARG A 101 5.11 -10.80 18.83
N ASN A 102 4.63 -10.62 20.06
CA ASN A 102 5.40 -10.69 21.30
C ASN A 102 6.64 -9.78 21.26
N ASP A 103 7.82 -10.37 21.04
CA ASP A 103 9.14 -9.76 21.22
C ASP A 103 9.47 -8.75 20.12
N TYR A 104 8.79 -8.82 18.97
CA TYR A 104 8.86 -7.86 17.87
C TYR A 104 7.43 -7.50 17.44
N THR A 105 7.07 -6.21 17.45
CA THR A 105 5.79 -5.74 16.92
C THR A 105 5.98 -4.41 16.20
N GLU A 106 5.65 -4.38 14.91
CA GLU A 106 5.35 -3.14 14.19
C GLU A 106 3.87 -2.81 14.32
N THR A 107 3.57 -1.52 14.38
CA THR A 107 2.23 -0.97 14.16
C THR A 107 2.35 0.30 13.34
N GLY A 108 1.37 0.58 12.48
CA GLY A 108 1.33 1.81 11.70
C GLY A 108 -0.07 2.38 11.61
N LEU A 109 -0.15 3.71 11.61
CA LEU A 109 -1.33 4.47 11.22
C LEU A 109 -1.06 5.17 9.89
N HIS A 110 -2.04 5.17 9.00
CA HIS A 110 -1.92 5.69 7.64
C HIS A 110 -3.07 6.63 7.32
N ILE A 111 -2.76 7.73 6.65
CA ILE A 111 -3.76 8.65 6.09
C ILE A 111 -3.31 8.96 4.65
N ALA A 112 -4.14 8.68 3.66
CA ALA A 112 -3.89 9.00 2.27
C ALA A 112 -4.98 9.94 1.72
N ALA A 113 -4.57 10.81 0.79
CA ALA A 113 -5.45 11.67 0.03
C ALA A 113 -5.00 11.76 -1.44
N ARG A 114 -5.95 11.74 -2.36
CA ARG A 114 -5.75 11.98 -3.80
C ARG A 114 -6.53 13.21 -4.23
N TYR A 115 -5.94 13.99 -5.14
CA TYR A 115 -6.57 15.14 -5.75
C TYR A 115 -6.37 15.13 -7.29
N PRO A 116 -7.44 15.33 -8.09
CA PRO A 116 -7.34 15.50 -9.54
C PRO A 116 -6.80 16.90 -9.86
N LEU A 117 -5.55 16.97 -10.32
CA LEU A 117 -4.96 18.22 -10.83
C LEU A 117 -5.58 18.62 -12.17
N ARG A 118 -5.82 17.63 -13.04
CA ARG A 118 -6.49 17.74 -14.34
C ARG A 118 -7.28 16.46 -14.61
N THR A 119 -8.10 16.44 -15.66
CA THR A 119 -8.89 15.26 -16.08
C THR A 119 -8.04 14.00 -16.31
N GLN A 120 -6.78 14.17 -16.74
CA GLN A 120 -5.84 13.07 -16.99
C GLN A 120 -4.77 12.91 -15.89
N VAL A 121 -4.64 13.85 -14.95
CA VAL A 121 -3.50 13.91 -14.02
C VAL A 121 -3.97 14.01 -12.57
N HIS A 122 -3.53 13.08 -11.75
CA HIS A 122 -3.89 12.96 -10.34
C HIS A 122 -2.63 12.99 -9.48
N THR A 123 -2.63 13.80 -8.43
CA THR A 123 -1.61 13.78 -7.38
C THR A 123 -2.16 13.08 -6.15
N GLY A 124 -1.30 12.58 -5.28
CA GLY A 124 -1.68 12.09 -3.96
C GLY A 124 -0.55 12.21 -2.95
N LEU A 125 -0.94 12.24 -1.68
CA LEU A 125 -0.04 12.21 -0.53
C LEU A 125 -0.54 11.16 0.45
N SER A 126 0.38 10.43 1.09
CA SER A 126 0.09 9.56 2.21
C SER A 126 1.07 9.79 3.36
N LEU A 127 0.53 10.07 4.55
CA LEU A 127 1.27 10.17 5.80
C LEU A 127 1.16 8.82 6.52
N HIS A 128 2.31 8.33 6.99
CA HIS A 128 2.45 7.10 7.75
C HIS A 128 3.07 7.44 9.09
N LEU A 129 2.50 6.95 10.18
CA LEU A 129 3.04 7.05 11.53
C LEU A 129 3.31 5.63 12.01
N TYR A 130 4.56 5.22 11.94
CA TYR A 130 5.01 3.89 12.34
C TYR A 130 5.48 3.90 13.80
N GLN A 131 5.26 2.78 14.49
CA GLN A 131 5.77 2.49 15.82
C GLN A 131 6.34 1.06 15.83
N LEU A 132 7.62 0.92 16.15
CA LEU A 132 8.29 -0.36 16.33
C LEU A 132 8.48 -0.60 17.82
N HIS A 133 8.12 -1.78 18.31
CA HIS A 133 8.43 -2.24 19.66
C HIS A 133 9.25 -3.53 19.61
N ILE A 134 10.39 -3.55 20.31
CA ILE A 134 11.21 -4.74 20.48
C ILE A 134 11.48 -4.94 21.97
N THR A 135 11.17 -6.14 22.49
CA THR A 135 11.38 -6.48 23.90
C THR A 135 12.88 -6.42 24.24
N GLY A 136 13.22 -5.76 25.34
CA GLY A 136 14.61 -5.48 25.74
C GLY A 136 15.24 -4.24 25.10
N TYR A 137 14.73 -3.75 23.96
CA TYR A 137 15.26 -2.57 23.25
C TYR A 137 14.34 -1.35 23.32
N GLY A 138 13.05 -1.52 23.60
CA GLY A 138 12.09 -0.44 23.81
C GLY A 138 11.20 -0.16 22.59
N THR A 139 10.79 1.11 22.43
CA THR A 139 9.84 1.54 21.39
C THR A 139 10.40 2.72 20.61
N SER A 140 10.32 2.64 19.28
CA SER A 140 10.67 3.69 18.32
C SER A 140 9.41 4.20 17.60
N PHE A 141 9.45 5.45 17.13
CA PHE A 141 8.44 6.06 16.27
C PHE A 141 9.07 6.68 15.03
N LEU A 142 8.42 6.51 13.87
CA LEU A 142 8.86 7.11 12.61
C LEU A 142 7.66 7.70 11.83
N PRO A 143 7.62 9.04 11.64
CA PRO A 143 6.76 9.64 10.64
C PRO A 143 7.40 9.51 9.25
N ALA A 144 6.60 9.07 8.27
CA ALA A 144 6.99 8.93 6.87
C ALA A 144 5.94 9.57 5.97
N LEU A 145 6.37 10.19 4.87
CA LEU A 145 5.50 10.84 3.89
C LEU A 145 5.81 10.28 2.51
N THR A 146 4.76 9.90 1.80
CA THR A 146 4.81 9.40 0.43
C THR A 146 4.02 10.35 -0.46
N TRP A 147 4.59 10.70 -1.62
CA TRP A 147 3.93 11.45 -2.67
C TRP A 147 3.76 10.56 -3.91
N GLY A 148 2.73 10.81 -4.70
CA GLY A 148 2.59 10.17 -6.00
C GLY A 148 1.89 11.02 -7.04
N LEU A 149 2.15 10.66 -8.30
CA LEU A 149 1.54 11.26 -9.48
C LEU A 149 1.08 10.14 -10.42
N THR A 150 -0.15 10.19 -10.92
CA THR A 150 -0.67 9.27 -11.95
C THR A 150 -1.18 10.09 -13.13
N SER A 151 -0.66 9.82 -14.32
CA SER A 151 -1.03 10.43 -15.59
C SER A 151 -1.64 9.41 -16.56
N ARG A 152 -2.77 9.73 -17.17
CA ARG A 152 -3.37 8.95 -18.25
C ARG A 152 -2.80 9.42 -19.59
N LEU A 153 -1.86 8.66 -20.13
CA LEU A 153 -1.18 8.95 -21.40
C LEU A 153 -2.08 8.65 -22.61
N SER A 154 -2.94 7.64 -22.51
CA SER A 154 -3.91 7.31 -23.56
C SER A 154 -5.16 6.63 -22.96
N PRO A 155 -6.19 6.28 -23.76
CA PRO A 155 -7.32 5.50 -23.26
C PRO A 155 -6.90 4.18 -22.58
N ALA A 156 -5.85 3.53 -23.11
CA ALA A 156 -5.31 2.26 -22.64
C ALA A 156 -4.07 2.39 -21.73
N LEU A 157 -3.36 3.52 -21.76
CA LEU A 157 -2.06 3.66 -21.11
C LEU A 157 -2.10 4.65 -19.94
N ARG A 158 -1.60 4.23 -18.76
CA ARG A 158 -1.36 5.09 -17.61
C ARG A 158 0.09 4.97 -17.16
N PHE A 159 0.67 6.08 -16.74
CA PHE A 159 1.98 6.13 -16.11
C PHE A 159 1.83 6.69 -14.69
N ARG A 160 2.57 6.13 -13.74
CA ARG A 160 2.55 6.51 -12.34
C ARG A 160 3.96 6.61 -11.79
N VAL A 161 4.19 7.61 -10.96
CA VAL A 161 5.38 7.73 -10.12
C VAL A 161 4.95 7.83 -8.66
N THR A 162 5.71 7.21 -7.76
CA THR A 162 5.61 7.36 -6.31
C THR A 162 7.02 7.66 -5.78
N LEU A 163 7.11 8.61 -4.83
CA LEU A 163 8.29 8.88 -4.02
C LEU A 163 7.90 8.64 -2.56
N GLU A 164 8.51 7.64 -1.93
CA GLU A 164 8.27 7.28 -0.53
C GLU A 164 9.34 7.88 0.40
N ASN A 165 8.97 8.15 1.65
CA ASN A 165 9.87 8.69 2.69
C ASN A 165 10.52 10.05 2.38
N ILE A 166 9.82 10.95 1.68
CA ILE A 166 10.34 12.28 1.27
C ILE A 166 10.65 13.24 2.44
N LEU A 167 10.22 12.92 3.67
CA LEU A 167 10.59 13.65 4.89
C LEU A 167 11.87 13.11 5.52
N GLN A 168 12.97 13.00 4.77
CA GLN A 168 14.25 12.64 5.35
C GLN A 168 14.69 13.69 6.39
N ARG A 169 14.87 13.26 7.64
CA ARG A 169 15.62 14.03 8.65
C ARG A 169 17.06 13.52 8.69
N PRO A 170 18.08 14.36 8.42
CA PRO A 170 19.49 13.96 8.46
C PRO A 170 20.05 13.81 9.91
N ALA A 171 19.18 13.56 10.90
CA ALA A 171 19.50 13.70 12.33
C ALA A 171 19.70 12.37 13.08
N ALA A 172 19.77 11.25 12.37
CA ALA A 172 20.06 9.93 12.94
C ALA A 172 21.11 9.19 12.08
N THR A 173 21.84 8.28 12.71
CA THR A 173 22.89 7.45 12.09
C THR A 173 22.38 6.49 11.01
N TRP A 174 21.07 6.35 10.87
CA TRP A 174 20.40 5.53 9.86
C TRP A 174 19.41 6.39 9.08
N ARG A 175 19.50 6.34 7.75
CA ARG A 175 18.52 6.96 6.86
C ARG A 175 17.36 6.00 6.66
N VAL A 176 16.15 6.53 6.63
CA VAL A 176 15.00 5.80 6.10
C VAL A 176 15.13 5.86 4.57
N PRO A 177 15.18 4.72 3.86
CA PRO A 177 15.38 4.72 2.41
C PRO A 177 14.24 5.46 1.71
N GLU A 178 14.59 6.38 0.82
CA GLU A 178 13.65 6.99 -0.12
C GLU A 178 13.42 5.99 -1.25
N HIS A 179 12.18 5.62 -1.54
CA HIS A 179 11.88 4.70 -2.64
C HIS A 179 11.21 5.44 -3.80
N LEU A 180 11.80 5.33 -4.99
CA LEU A 180 11.19 5.77 -6.24
C LEU A 180 10.55 4.55 -6.93
N THR A 181 9.23 4.56 -7.07
CA THR A 181 8.51 3.58 -7.90
C THR A 181 7.97 4.26 -9.16
N ALA A 182 8.43 3.83 -10.34
CA ALA A 182 7.91 4.25 -11.64
C ALA A 182 7.16 3.09 -12.30
N CYS A 183 5.90 3.27 -12.69
CA CYS A 183 5.01 2.19 -13.09
C CYS A 183 4.19 2.56 -14.35
N LEU A 184 4.21 1.66 -15.34
CA LEU A 184 3.42 1.72 -16.56
C LEU A 184 2.32 0.67 -16.50
N LEU A 185 1.08 1.11 -16.75
CA LEU A 185 -0.12 0.27 -16.72
C LEU A 185 -0.79 0.29 -18.09
N VAL A 186 -0.99 -0.89 -18.67
CA VAL A 186 -1.61 -1.10 -19.99
C VAL A 186 -2.93 -1.83 -19.79
N GLN A 187 -4.03 -1.17 -20.12
CA GLN A 187 -5.38 -1.73 -20.06
C GLN A 187 -5.82 -2.14 -21.46
N THR A 188 -5.96 -3.44 -21.73
CA THR A 188 -6.37 -3.94 -23.05
C THR A 188 -7.89 -4.14 -23.12
N PRO A 189 -8.50 -4.07 -24.32
CA PRO A 189 -9.93 -4.38 -24.48
C PRO A 189 -10.25 -5.86 -24.22
N TYR A 190 -9.26 -6.75 -24.27
CA TYR A 190 -9.41 -8.20 -24.14
C TYR A 190 -9.53 -8.69 -22.69
N ALA A 191 -9.98 -7.83 -21.77
CA ALA A 191 -10.09 -8.11 -20.34
C ALA A 191 -8.77 -8.54 -19.67
N VAL A 192 -7.63 -8.13 -20.24
CA VAL A 192 -6.29 -8.31 -19.67
C VAL A 192 -5.66 -6.94 -19.39
N ASP A 193 -5.24 -6.72 -18.15
CA ASP A 193 -4.43 -5.58 -17.74
C ASP A 193 -2.98 -6.05 -17.52
N LEU A 194 -2.00 -5.25 -17.98
CA LEU A 194 -0.57 -5.48 -17.76
C LEU A 194 0.03 -4.35 -16.92
N ALA A 195 0.97 -4.69 -16.06
CA ALA A 195 1.72 -3.76 -15.22
C ALA A 195 3.22 -4.03 -15.34
N LEU A 196 3.99 -2.96 -15.48
CA LEU A 196 5.45 -2.95 -15.46
C LEU A 196 5.88 -1.86 -14.50
N ALA A 197 6.64 -2.20 -13.46
CA ALA A 197 7.19 -1.20 -12.54
C ALA A 197 8.71 -1.37 -12.35
N TRP A 198 9.35 -0.24 -12.09
CA TRP A 198 10.73 -0.13 -11.66
C TRP A 198 10.74 0.54 -10.29
N ASP A 199 11.28 -0.17 -9.31
CA ASP A 199 11.43 0.30 -7.94
C ASP A 199 12.92 0.52 -7.67
N GLN A 200 13.30 1.73 -7.29
CA GLN A 200 14.67 2.12 -6.94
C GLN A 200 14.74 2.54 -5.48
N ASP A 201 15.60 1.86 -4.74
CA ASP A 201 16.13 2.27 -3.44
C ASP A 201 17.58 2.76 -3.68
N PRO A 202 18.01 3.92 -3.16
CA PRO A 202 19.38 4.41 -3.29
C PRO A 202 20.47 3.42 -2.86
N ASP A 203 20.18 2.57 -1.86
CA ASP A 203 21.17 1.68 -1.26
C ASP A 203 21.24 0.29 -1.95
N TYR A 204 20.33 -0.01 -2.90
CA TYR A 204 20.23 -1.33 -3.55
C TYR A 204 20.10 -1.25 -5.08
N PRO A 205 20.50 -2.31 -5.82
CA PRO A 205 20.22 -2.41 -7.25
C PRO A 205 18.72 -2.41 -7.52
N GLY A 206 18.27 -1.58 -8.46
CA GLY A 206 16.84 -1.42 -8.76
C GLY A 206 16.13 -2.72 -9.16
N THR A 207 14.83 -2.75 -8.90
CA THR A 207 13.97 -3.92 -9.00
C THR A 207 12.97 -3.76 -10.13
N LEU A 208 12.98 -4.71 -11.07
CA LEU A 208 11.94 -4.83 -12.07
C LEU A 208 10.78 -5.66 -11.51
N LYS A 209 9.56 -5.15 -11.63
CA LYS A 209 8.32 -5.84 -11.31
C LYS A 209 7.44 -5.95 -12.54
N THR A 210 6.84 -7.11 -12.76
CA THR A 210 5.83 -7.32 -13.81
C THR A 210 4.58 -7.94 -13.23
N GLY A 211 3.43 -7.61 -13.81
CA GLY A 211 2.14 -8.17 -13.43
C GLY A 211 1.22 -8.31 -14.61
N LEU A 212 0.43 -9.37 -14.63
CA LEU A 212 -0.68 -9.60 -15.54
C LEU A 212 -1.93 -9.87 -14.71
N ALA A 213 -3.04 -9.24 -15.10
CA ALA A 213 -4.35 -9.53 -14.54
C ALA A 213 -5.34 -9.83 -15.66
N ALA A 214 -5.86 -11.05 -15.69
CA ALA A 214 -6.92 -11.46 -16.59
C ALA A 214 -8.26 -11.44 -15.86
N ARG A 215 -9.33 -11.04 -16.54
CA ARG A 215 -10.71 -11.10 -16.03
C ARG A 215 -11.53 -12.09 -16.86
N PRO A 216 -11.37 -13.41 -16.65
CA PRO A 216 -12.07 -14.44 -17.42
C PRO A 216 -13.60 -14.41 -17.20
N LEU A 217 -14.07 -13.88 -16.08
CA LEU A 217 -15.50 -13.71 -15.77
C LEU A 217 -15.71 -12.31 -15.17
N PRO A 218 -16.86 -11.64 -15.35
CA PRO A 218 -17.09 -10.27 -14.88
C PRO A 218 -16.85 -10.05 -13.37
N PHE A 219 -16.98 -11.11 -12.58
CA PHE A 219 -16.79 -11.14 -11.13
C PHE A 219 -15.43 -11.71 -10.67
N LEU A 220 -14.56 -12.17 -11.57
CA LEU A 220 -13.31 -12.84 -11.22
C LEU A 220 -12.12 -12.22 -11.96
N TYR A 221 -11.12 -11.77 -11.21
CA TYR A 221 -9.77 -11.52 -11.72
C TYR A 221 -8.84 -12.63 -11.26
N VAL A 222 -7.93 -13.01 -12.16
CA VAL A 222 -6.77 -13.86 -11.89
C VAL A 222 -5.53 -13.00 -12.11
N THR A 223 -4.68 -12.89 -11.09
CA THR A 223 -3.43 -12.11 -11.16
C THR A 223 -2.22 -13.04 -11.11
N THR A 224 -1.18 -12.67 -11.82
CA THR A 224 0.15 -13.29 -11.75
C THR A 224 1.21 -12.21 -11.92
N GLY A 225 2.43 -12.46 -11.44
CA GLY A 225 3.50 -11.48 -11.55
C GLY A 225 4.87 -12.02 -11.13
N PHE A 226 5.87 -11.18 -11.32
CA PHE A 226 7.26 -11.47 -11.01
C PHE A 226 7.95 -10.23 -10.45
N THR A 227 8.87 -10.41 -9.50
CA THR A 227 9.83 -9.37 -9.06
C THR A 227 11.25 -9.89 -9.23
N SER A 228 12.16 -9.05 -9.74
CA SER A 228 13.54 -9.46 -10.02
C SER A 228 14.45 -9.49 -8.80
N ARG A 229 14.16 -8.67 -7.77
CA ARG A 229 14.98 -8.49 -6.57
C ARG A 229 14.09 -8.24 -5.33
N PRO A 230 14.07 -9.16 -4.34
CA PRO A 230 14.45 -10.56 -4.53
C PRO A 230 13.60 -11.20 -5.64
N ASP A 231 14.06 -12.33 -6.15
CA ASP A 231 13.32 -13.15 -7.10
C ASP A 231 12.00 -13.61 -6.46
N ARG A 232 10.84 -13.21 -7.01
CA ARG A 232 9.54 -13.70 -6.53
C ARG A 232 8.64 -14.03 -7.70
N VAL A 233 7.90 -15.14 -7.57
CA VAL A 233 6.77 -15.47 -8.43
C VAL A 233 5.50 -15.24 -7.61
N THR A 234 4.56 -14.48 -8.15
CA THR A 234 3.34 -14.08 -7.43
C THR A 234 2.09 -14.54 -8.17
N GLY A 235 1.02 -14.81 -7.42
CA GLY A 235 -0.29 -15.12 -7.97
C GLY A 235 -1.42 -14.60 -7.10
N GLY A 236 -2.63 -14.52 -7.64
CA GLY A 236 -3.79 -14.11 -6.86
C GLY A 236 -5.11 -14.29 -7.57
N LEU A 237 -6.18 -14.21 -6.78
CA LEU A 237 -7.56 -14.24 -7.23
C LEU A 237 -8.30 -13.09 -6.56
N VAL A 238 -9.13 -12.36 -7.32
CA VAL A 238 -10.04 -11.35 -6.78
C VAL A 238 -11.45 -11.64 -7.24
N PHE A 239 -12.30 -12.07 -6.31
CA PHE A 239 -13.73 -12.24 -6.52
C PHE A 239 -14.45 -10.93 -6.16
N SER A 240 -15.35 -10.47 -7.02
CA SER A 240 -16.11 -9.22 -6.86
C SER A 240 -17.60 -9.48 -7.10
N TYR A 241 -18.42 -9.35 -6.06
CA TYR A 241 -19.86 -9.52 -6.15
C TYR A 241 -20.58 -8.35 -5.46
N HIS A 242 -21.33 -7.58 -6.25
CA HIS A 242 -22.00 -6.37 -5.77
C HIS A 242 -20.98 -5.41 -5.10
N SER A 243 -21.20 -5.03 -3.84
CA SER A 243 -20.30 -4.18 -3.08
C SER A 243 -19.22 -4.94 -2.28
N ILE A 244 -19.14 -6.27 -2.42
CA ILE A 244 -18.17 -7.11 -1.70
C ILE A 244 -17.06 -7.53 -2.66
N ARG A 245 -15.81 -7.43 -2.22
CA ARG A 245 -14.66 -8.06 -2.87
C ARG A 245 -13.92 -8.96 -1.89
N LEU A 246 -13.48 -10.12 -2.36
CA LEU A 246 -12.60 -11.03 -1.66
C LEU A 246 -11.34 -11.18 -2.51
N ALA A 247 -10.16 -11.08 -1.90
CA ALA A 247 -8.90 -11.33 -2.57
C ALA A 247 -8.07 -12.36 -1.81
N TYR A 248 -7.44 -13.25 -2.57
CA TYR A 248 -6.37 -14.13 -2.12
C TYR A 248 -5.10 -13.79 -2.92
N GLY A 249 -3.98 -13.66 -2.22
CA GLY A 249 -2.69 -13.32 -2.81
C GLY A 249 -1.59 -14.22 -2.27
N ILE A 250 -0.70 -14.66 -3.14
CA ILE A 250 0.41 -15.56 -2.84
C ILE A 250 1.70 -15.02 -3.47
N ASP A 251 2.79 -15.00 -2.72
CA ASP A 251 4.15 -14.80 -3.26
C ASP A 251 5.07 -15.95 -2.82
N TYR A 252 5.85 -16.46 -3.76
CA TYR A 252 6.86 -17.48 -3.56
C TYR A 252 8.23 -16.87 -3.81
N LEU A 253 9.15 -17.08 -2.86
CA LEU A 253 10.52 -16.59 -2.85
C LEU A 253 11.46 -17.82 -3.01
N PRO A 254 11.91 -18.12 -4.24
CA PRO A 254 12.67 -19.35 -4.54
C PRO A 254 14.02 -19.42 -3.81
N SER A 255 14.73 -18.28 -3.72
CA SER A 255 16.05 -18.18 -3.08
C SER A 255 16.12 -18.66 -1.62
N VAL A 256 15.01 -18.67 -0.88
CA VAL A 256 14.92 -19.30 0.46
C VAL A 256 13.83 -20.37 0.58
N ASN A 257 13.20 -20.76 -0.54
CA ASN A 257 12.07 -21.69 -0.59
C ASN A 257 10.96 -21.35 0.44
N ARG A 258 10.46 -20.11 0.41
CA ARG A 258 9.41 -19.63 1.34
C ARG A 258 8.22 -19.02 0.61
N LEU A 259 7.07 -19.09 1.28
CA LEU A 259 5.78 -18.70 0.75
C LEU A 259 5.07 -17.71 1.66
N THR A 260 4.66 -16.56 1.14
CA THR A 260 3.73 -15.64 1.80
C THR A 260 2.35 -15.82 1.22
N THR A 261 1.34 -15.89 2.08
CA THR A 261 -0.07 -15.90 1.68
C THR A 261 -0.82 -14.75 2.34
N SER A 262 -1.90 -14.28 1.71
CA SER A 262 -2.78 -13.26 2.26
C SER A 262 -4.22 -13.42 1.79
N VAL A 263 -5.14 -13.02 2.67
CA VAL A 263 -6.58 -12.94 2.42
C VAL A 263 -7.04 -11.53 2.78
N GLY A 264 -7.97 -10.98 2.02
CA GLY A 264 -8.56 -9.68 2.30
C GLY A 264 -10.00 -9.58 1.82
N VAL A 265 -10.79 -8.80 2.53
CA VAL A 265 -12.17 -8.46 2.20
C VAL A 265 -12.33 -6.96 2.12
N VAL A 266 -13.07 -6.49 1.11
CA VAL A 266 -13.54 -5.10 1.00
C VAL A 266 -15.06 -5.12 0.93
N VAL A 267 -15.71 -4.28 1.74
CA VAL A 267 -17.16 -4.04 1.70
C VAL A 267 -17.41 -2.57 1.40
N GLY A 268 -18.23 -2.30 0.40
CA GLY A 268 -18.62 -0.96 -0.02
C GLY A 268 -20.07 -0.62 0.31
N TRP A 269 -20.31 0.66 0.55
CA TRP A 269 -21.66 1.21 0.68
C TRP A 269 -21.92 2.25 -0.40
N GLN A 270 -22.94 1.99 -1.22
CA GLN A 270 -23.55 2.99 -2.09
C GLN A 270 -24.72 3.63 -1.32
N ARG A 271 -24.89 4.94 -1.43
CA ARG A 271 -26.15 5.56 -0.99
C ARG A 271 -27.17 5.36 -2.12
N ARG A 272 -28.39 5.00 -1.77
CA ARG A 272 -29.56 5.33 -2.60
C ARG A 272 -29.74 6.86 -2.63
#